data_AF-A0A016TD84-F1
#
_entry.id   AF-A0A016TD84-F1
#
_cell.length_a   1.000
_cell.length_b   1.000
_cell.length_c   1.000
_cell.angle_alpha   90.00
_cell.angle_beta   90.00
_cell.angle_gamma   90.00
#
_symmetry.space_group_name_H-M   'P 1'
#
loop_
_entity.id
_entity.type
_entity.pdbx_description
1 polymer ?
#
loop_
_entity_poly.entity_id
_entity_poly.type
_entity_poly.pdbx_seq_one_letter_code
_entity_poly.pdbx_strand_id
1 'polypeptide(L)'
;MPMQVWKFLPHPDVASRCWTAHFILAGLGTEVYMTPQPKSSKSGAQQFDEMYGGLRNSNINVRSVWIQVTSPINWYASSTTNINILNSILSRASQYGLSIGIYTNVYDWNQITGGASINNAMLWYWNVYGAGPTNESPANFNDFRSFGGWTAPSVKQFGQVESVCGVTVNRDIYTVSGAAKLAGMAKYEKTEQIVVGSLGLGSVAPGKAEIKQ
;
A
#
# COMPACT_ATOMS: atom_id res chain seq x y z
N MET A 1 -14.34 13.76 -15.84
CA MET A 1 -14.40 13.33 -14.42
C MET A 1 -13.58 12.05 -14.31
N PRO A 2 -12.41 12.02 -13.67
CA PRO A 2 -11.69 10.77 -13.52
C PRO A 2 -12.27 9.98 -12.34
N MET A 3 -12.70 8.77 -12.66
CA MET A 3 -13.26 7.75 -11.79
C MET A 3 -12.26 7.42 -10.67
N GLN A 4 -12.68 7.58 -9.41
CA GLN A 4 -11.87 7.39 -8.20
C GLN A 4 -12.39 6.22 -7.38
N VAL A 5 -12.15 5.00 -7.86
CA VAL A 5 -12.46 3.78 -7.11
C VAL A 5 -11.37 2.77 -7.40
N TRP A 6 -10.58 2.43 -6.38
CA TRP A 6 -9.53 1.43 -6.48
C TRP A 6 -9.67 0.45 -5.33
N LYS A 7 -9.65 -0.85 -5.64
CA LYS A 7 -9.76 -1.90 -4.64
C LYS A 7 -8.39 -2.48 -4.39
N PHE A 8 -7.83 -2.17 -3.22
CA PHE A 8 -6.68 -2.85 -2.67
C PHE A 8 -7.08 -4.30 -2.32
N LEU A 9 -6.29 -5.29 -2.71
CA LEU A 9 -6.61 -6.71 -2.48
C LEU A 9 -6.00 -7.18 -1.15
N PRO A 10 -6.80 -7.48 -0.11
CA PRO A 10 -6.29 -8.14 1.08
C PRO A 10 -6.04 -9.62 0.77
N HIS A 11 -4.81 -10.10 1.01
CA HIS A 11 -4.42 -11.51 1.07
C HIS A 11 -4.67 -12.33 -0.23
N PRO A 12 -3.73 -13.17 -0.71
CA PRO A 12 -3.97 -13.97 -1.90
C PRO A 12 -5.05 -15.04 -1.66
N ASP A 13 -6.27 -14.79 -2.16
CA ASP A 13 -7.35 -15.78 -2.30
C ASP A 13 -7.78 -15.91 -3.78
N VAL A 14 -8.58 -16.92 -4.13
CA VAL A 14 -9.00 -17.16 -5.53
C VAL A 14 -9.87 -16.00 -6.06
N ALA A 15 -10.57 -15.28 -5.19
CA ALA A 15 -11.32 -14.08 -5.54
C ALA A 15 -10.38 -12.98 -6.05
N SER A 16 -9.24 -12.78 -5.40
CA SER A 16 -8.25 -11.76 -5.75
C SER A 16 -7.84 -11.83 -7.24
N ARG A 17 -7.62 -13.03 -7.80
CA ARG A 17 -7.29 -13.21 -9.23
C ARG A 17 -8.40 -12.75 -10.17
N CYS A 18 -9.66 -13.08 -9.86
CA CYS A 18 -10.80 -12.71 -10.70
C CYS A 18 -11.03 -11.19 -10.70
N TRP A 19 -10.82 -10.54 -9.56
CA TRP A 19 -10.91 -9.09 -9.44
C TRP A 19 -9.74 -8.39 -10.16
N THR A 20 -8.49 -8.83 -9.96
CA THR A 20 -7.32 -8.25 -10.64
C THR A 20 -7.45 -8.32 -12.16
N ALA A 21 -7.89 -9.46 -12.70
CA ALA A 21 -8.04 -9.63 -14.14
C ALA A 21 -9.08 -8.66 -14.73
N HIS A 22 -10.24 -8.49 -14.08
CA HIS A 22 -11.26 -7.53 -14.53
C HIS A 22 -10.79 -6.08 -14.48
N PHE A 23 -10.05 -5.68 -13.43
CA PHE A 23 -9.54 -4.32 -13.33
C PHE A 23 -8.52 -4.01 -14.43
N ILE A 24 -7.58 -4.93 -14.69
CA ILE A 24 -6.59 -4.74 -15.76
C ILE A 24 -7.24 -4.69 -17.14
N LEU A 25 -8.25 -5.55 -17.39
CA LEU A 25 -9.04 -5.50 -18.63
C LEU A 25 -9.81 -4.18 -18.79
N ALA A 26 -10.21 -3.55 -17.69
CA ALA A 26 -10.84 -2.23 -17.67
C ALA A 26 -9.83 -1.06 -17.79
N GLY A 27 -8.53 -1.33 -17.96
CA GLY A 27 -7.49 -0.31 -18.04
C GLY A 27 -7.16 0.36 -16.69
N LEU A 28 -7.53 -0.29 -15.59
CA LEU A 28 -7.34 0.20 -14.22
C LEU A 28 -6.01 -0.35 -13.65
N GLY A 29 -5.13 0.55 -13.20
CA GLY A 29 -3.92 0.18 -12.46
C GLY A 29 -4.27 -0.56 -11.16
N THR A 30 -3.52 -1.62 -10.85
CA THR A 30 -3.74 -2.42 -9.62
C THR A 30 -2.52 -2.38 -8.72
N GLU A 31 -2.76 -2.14 -7.43
CA GLU A 31 -1.76 -2.16 -6.36
C GLU A 31 -2.06 -3.32 -5.40
N VAL A 32 -1.03 -3.81 -4.71
CA VAL A 32 -1.17 -4.86 -3.70
C VAL A 32 -0.70 -4.33 -2.36
N TYR A 33 -1.38 -4.74 -1.30
CA TYR A 33 -0.94 -4.48 0.06
C TYR A 33 -0.90 -5.77 0.88
N MET A 34 -0.05 -5.76 1.91
CA MET A 34 -0.08 -6.76 2.96
C MET A 34 -0.56 -6.14 4.26
N THR A 35 -1.29 -6.93 5.05
CA THR A 35 -1.59 -6.63 6.45
C THR A 35 -0.71 -7.51 7.32
N PRO A 36 0.39 -6.98 7.90
CA PRO A 36 1.21 -7.73 8.84
C PRO A 36 0.36 -8.29 9.99
N GLN A 37 0.77 -9.45 10.48
CA GLN A 37 0.23 -10.10 11.67
C GLN A 37 1.35 -10.18 12.72
N PRO A 38 1.64 -9.07 13.44
CA PRO A 38 2.80 -9.00 14.34
C PRO A 38 2.73 -10.05 15.45
N LYS A 39 1.52 -10.33 15.96
CA LYS A 39 1.26 -11.27 17.04
C LYS A 39 1.19 -12.74 16.59
N SER A 40 1.48 -13.04 15.32
CA SER A 40 1.55 -14.43 14.84
C SER A 40 2.86 -15.11 15.27
N SER A 41 2.93 -16.43 15.10
CA SER A 41 4.17 -17.19 15.31
C SER A 41 5.18 -17.05 14.15
N LYS A 42 4.81 -16.36 13.06
CA LYS A 42 5.65 -16.21 11.86
C LYS A 42 6.44 -14.92 11.90
N SER A 43 7.72 -15.00 11.53
CA SER A 43 8.55 -13.82 11.27
C SER A 43 7.96 -12.94 10.16
N GLY A 44 8.34 -11.66 10.15
CA GLY A 44 7.93 -10.74 9.09
C GLY A 44 8.32 -11.24 7.70
N ALA A 45 9.53 -11.78 7.54
CA ALA A 45 9.99 -12.38 6.29
C ALA A 45 9.10 -13.56 5.83
N GLN A 46 8.72 -14.48 6.73
CA GLN A 46 7.84 -15.60 6.37
C GLN A 46 6.46 -15.13 5.92
N GLN A 47 5.89 -14.12 6.59
CA GLN A 47 4.61 -13.53 6.18
C GLN A 47 4.71 -12.91 4.77
N PHE A 48 5.84 -12.26 4.47
CA PHE A 48 6.07 -11.71 3.14
C PHE A 48 6.26 -12.78 2.08
N ASP A 49 7.01 -13.85 2.38
CA ASP A 49 7.26 -14.98 1.47
C ASP A 49 5.94 -15.66 1.07
N GLU A 50 5.02 -15.84 2.03
CA GLU A 50 3.71 -16.45 1.77
C GLU A 50 2.84 -15.59 0.85
N MET A 51 2.76 -14.28 1.12
CA MET A 51 2.02 -13.35 0.27
C MET A 51 2.64 -13.31 -1.14
N TYR A 52 3.96 -13.09 -1.24
CA TYR A 52 4.66 -12.96 -2.52
C TYR A 52 4.59 -14.27 -3.33
N GLY A 53 4.82 -15.41 -2.69
CA GLY A 53 4.68 -16.74 -3.31
C GLY A 53 3.27 -17.00 -3.83
N GLY A 54 2.23 -16.65 -3.05
CA GLY A 54 0.84 -16.76 -3.49
C GLY A 54 0.53 -15.95 -4.75
N LEU A 55 1.05 -14.72 -4.84
CA LEU A 55 0.90 -13.86 -6.02
C LEU A 55 1.67 -14.42 -7.22
N ARG A 56 2.92 -14.86 -7.04
CA ARG A 56 3.74 -15.45 -8.12
C ARG A 56 3.14 -16.74 -8.66
N ASN A 57 2.66 -17.63 -7.78
CA ASN A 57 1.96 -18.86 -8.15
C ASN A 57 0.65 -18.58 -8.91
N SER A 58 0.08 -17.39 -8.71
CA SER A 58 -1.10 -16.89 -9.43
C SER A 58 -0.77 -16.22 -10.77
N ASN A 59 0.48 -16.31 -11.25
CA ASN A 59 1.01 -15.61 -12.43
C ASN A 59 0.86 -14.07 -12.36
N ILE A 60 0.96 -13.52 -11.15
CA ILE A 60 0.98 -12.08 -10.91
C ILE A 60 2.44 -11.65 -10.76
N ASN A 61 2.85 -10.68 -11.57
CA ASN A 61 4.13 -10.01 -11.47
C ASN A 61 3.99 -8.73 -10.63
N VAL A 62 4.64 -8.71 -9.48
CA VAL A 62 4.52 -7.63 -8.49
C VAL A 62 5.75 -6.74 -8.61
N ARG A 63 5.54 -5.42 -8.75
CA ARG A 63 6.63 -4.42 -8.79
C ARG A 63 6.77 -3.62 -7.50
N SER A 64 5.64 -3.38 -6.81
CA SER A 64 5.61 -2.74 -5.50
C SER A 64 4.56 -3.38 -4.60
N VAL A 65 4.75 -3.22 -3.28
CA VAL A 65 3.79 -3.65 -2.26
C VAL A 65 3.64 -2.55 -1.20
N TRP A 66 2.40 -2.31 -0.78
CA TRP A 66 2.08 -1.46 0.37
C TRP A 66 2.02 -2.29 1.66
N ILE A 67 2.69 -1.86 2.72
CA ILE A 67 2.64 -2.50 4.03
C ILE A 67 1.66 -1.72 4.90
N GLN A 68 0.57 -2.35 5.34
CA GLN A 68 -0.40 -1.72 6.23
C GLN A 68 0.17 -1.66 7.65
N VAL A 69 0.42 -0.44 8.12
CA VAL A 69 0.90 -0.14 9.47
C VAL A 69 -0.13 0.77 10.13
N THR A 70 -1.28 0.17 10.45
CA THR A 70 -2.42 0.84 11.08
C THR A 70 -2.90 0.06 12.29
N SER A 71 -3.89 0.61 12.99
CA SER A 71 -4.61 -0.09 14.06
C SER A 71 -3.67 -0.55 15.19
N PRO A 72 -3.14 0.39 16.02
CA PRO A 72 -2.12 0.10 17.02
C PRO A 72 -2.44 -1.05 17.98
N ILE A 73 -3.73 -1.30 18.23
CA ILE A 73 -4.21 -2.43 19.04
C ILE A 73 -3.75 -3.81 18.52
N ASN A 74 -3.49 -3.94 17.22
CA ASN A 74 -3.04 -5.18 16.59
C ASN A 74 -1.52 -5.40 16.74
N TRP A 75 -0.78 -4.38 17.18
CA TRP A 75 0.67 -4.40 17.33
C TRP A 75 1.09 -4.67 18.79
N TYR A 76 2.39 -4.90 19.01
CA TYR A 76 2.93 -4.98 20.37
C TYR A 76 3.06 -3.59 20.98
N ALA A 77 3.08 -3.52 22.32
CA ALA A 77 3.38 -2.28 23.02
C ALA A 77 4.84 -1.82 22.82
N SER A 78 5.76 -2.73 22.51
CA SER A 78 7.16 -2.40 22.23
C SER A 78 7.35 -1.95 20.79
N SER A 79 7.70 -0.67 20.60
CA SER A 79 8.03 -0.11 19.29
C SER A 79 9.23 -0.82 18.66
N THR A 80 10.25 -1.18 19.44
CA THR A 80 11.41 -1.92 18.95
C THR A 80 11.02 -3.29 18.39
N THR A 81 10.12 -4.02 19.05
CA THR A 81 9.61 -5.30 18.53
C THR A 81 8.85 -5.10 17.21
N ASN A 82 8.00 -4.07 17.13
CA ASN A 82 7.26 -3.76 15.91
C ASN A 82 8.19 -3.37 14.75
N ILE A 83 9.20 -2.53 15.02
CA ILE A 83 10.23 -2.14 14.04
C ILE A 83 11.01 -3.35 13.54
N ASN A 84 11.38 -4.29 14.41
CA ASN A 84 12.08 -5.51 14.00
C ASN A 84 11.24 -6.38 13.04
N ILE A 85 9.94 -6.51 13.31
CA ILE A 85 9.02 -7.23 12.41
C ILE A 85 8.89 -6.51 11.07
N LEU A 86 8.74 -5.19 11.08
CA LEU A 86 8.66 -4.37 9.87
C LEU A 86 9.96 -4.47 9.06
N ASN A 87 11.13 -4.28 9.66
CA ASN A 87 12.41 -4.41 8.96
C ASN A 87 12.65 -5.83 8.42
N SER A 88 12.14 -6.87 9.09
CA SER A 88 12.15 -8.23 8.55
C SER A 88 11.35 -8.35 7.25
N ILE A 89 10.19 -7.71 7.16
CA ILE A 89 9.37 -7.59 5.95
C ILE A 89 10.11 -6.80 4.86
N LEU A 90 10.58 -5.59 5.19
CA LEU A 90 11.22 -4.68 4.24
C LEU A 90 12.49 -5.29 3.63
N SER A 91 13.30 -5.94 4.46
CA SER A 91 14.49 -6.65 4.01
C SER A 91 14.15 -7.77 3.03
N ARG A 92 13.10 -8.56 3.32
CA ARG A 92 12.65 -9.63 2.41
C ARG A 92 12.14 -9.07 1.08
N ALA A 93 11.33 -8.02 1.11
CA ALA A 93 10.83 -7.38 -0.10
C ALA A 93 11.98 -6.84 -0.98
N SER A 94 13.00 -6.26 -0.35
CA SER A 94 14.20 -5.80 -1.06
C SER A 94 14.97 -6.93 -1.73
N GLN A 95 15.05 -8.12 -1.13
CA GLN A 95 15.68 -9.30 -1.77
C GLN A 95 14.94 -9.74 -3.04
N TYR A 96 13.63 -9.48 -3.12
CA TYR A 96 12.82 -9.71 -4.31
C TYR A 96 12.83 -8.54 -5.31
N GLY A 97 13.61 -7.49 -5.05
CA GLY A 97 13.72 -6.32 -5.93
C GLY A 97 12.45 -5.47 -5.97
N LEU A 98 11.59 -5.56 -4.95
CA LEU A 98 10.32 -4.83 -4.89
C LEU A 98 10.51 -3.43 -4.31
N SER A 99 9.78 -2.46 -4.86
CA SER A 99 9.60 -1.17 -4.19
C SER A 99 8.57 -1.29 -3.07
N ILE A 100 8.75 -0.54 -1.99
CA ILE A 100 7.85 -0.59 -0.84
C ILE A 100 7.18 0.75 -0.62
N GLY A 101 5.90 0.69 -0.24
CA GLY A 101 5.19 1.79 0.38
C GLY A 101 4.62 1.41 1.74
N ILE A 102 4.38 2.38 2.60
CA ILE A 102 3.74 2.21 3.90
C ILE A 102 2.36 2.85 3.85
N TYR A 103 1.34 2.10 4.28
CA TYR A 103 -0.02 2.61 4.53
C TYR A 103 -0.21 2.87 6.02
N THR A 104 -0.29 4.15 6.42
CA THR A 104 -0.34 4.56 7.84
C THR A 104 -0.94 5.97 7.98
N ASN A 105 -1.07 6.50 9.18
CA ASN A 105 -1.11 7.94 9.41
C ASN A 105 -0.09 8.32 10.49
N VAL A 106 0.04 9.61 10.81
CA VAL A 106 1.00 10.08 11.83
C VAL A 106 0.72 9.50 13.22
N TYR A 107 -0.55 9.33 13.57
CA TYR A 107 -0.95 8.77 14.87
C TYR A 107 -0.56 7.29 14.97
N ASP A 108 -1.00 6.47 14.01
CA ASP A 108 -0.71 5.04 13.95
C ASP A 108 0.81 4.79 13.90
N TRP A 109 1.53 5.55 13.06
CA TRP A 109 2.97 5.43 12.95
C TRP A 109 3.65 5.69 14.29
N ASN A 110 3.30 6.79 14.96
CA ASN A 110 3.88 7.13 16.26
C ASN A 110 3.55 6.08 17.34
N GLN A 111 2.32 5.58 17.37
CA GLN A 111 1.92 4.56 18.34
C GLN A 111 2.63 3.21 18.10
N ILE A 112 2.85 2.83 16.83
CA ILE A 112 3.39 1.51 16.47
C ILE A 112 4.92 1.51 16.48
N THR A 113 5.56 2.57 15.98
CA THR A 113 7.02 2.63 15.77
C THR A 113 7.72 3.58 16.75
N GLY A 114 6.99 4.29 17.61
CA GLY A 114 7.58 5.31 18.46
C GLY A 114 8.08 6.54 17.69
N GLY A 115 7.56 6.78 16.48
CA GLY A 115 7.94 7.92 15.64
C GLY A 115 9.28 7.72 14.91
N ALA A 116 9.71 6.48 14.73
CA ALA A 116 10.92 6.13 14.00
C ALA A 116 10.93 6.71 12.57
N SER A 117 12.12 6.93 12.02
CA SER A 117 12.29 7.41 10.65
C SER A 117 12.45 6.24 9.69
N ILE A 118 11.87 6.35 8.49
CA ILE A 118 12.07 5.40 7.40
C ILE A 118 12.72 6.08 6.20
N ASN A 119 13.53 5.34 5.46
CA ASN A 119 14.04 5.76 4.16
C ASN A 119 13.51 4.85 3.03
N ASN A 120 13.60 5.33 1.80
CA ASN A 120 13.34 4.55 0.57
C ASN A 120 11.99 3.81 0.55
N ALA A 121 10.96 4.37 1.19
CA ALA A 121 9.60 3.87 1.15
C ALA A 121 8.62 4.97 0.74
N MET A 122 7.66 4.64 -0.12
CA MET A 122 6.53 5.52 -0.45
C MET A 122 5.59 5.66 0.74
N LEU A 123 4.80 6.72 0.77
CA LEU A 123 3.76 6.91 1.79
C LEU A 123 2.37 6.96 1.16
N TRP A 124 1.51 6.06 1.62
CA TRP A 124 0.06 6.13 1.45
C TRP A 124 -0.51 6.52 2.81
N TYR A 125 -0.78 7.80 3.02
CA TYR A 125 -1.36 8.22 4.30
C TYR A 125 -2.88 8.24 4.24
N TRP A 126 -3.54 7.97 5.36
CA TRP A 126 -4.99 8.12 5.46
C TRP A 126 -5.39 9.26 6.37
N ASN A 127 -6.38 10.03 5.92
CA ASN A 127 -7.08 11.00 6.75
C ASN A 127 -8.54 11.06 6.28
N VAL A 128 -9.46 10.62 7.13
CA VAL A 128 -10.90 10.53 6.85
C VAL A 128 -11.65 10.98 8.09
N TYR A 129 -12.84 11.57 7.94
CA TYR A 129 -13.63 12.03 9.09
C TYR A 129 -14.51 10.92 9.69
N GLY A 130 -14.67 9.80 8.97
CA GLY A 130 -15.53 8.70 9.38
C GLY A 130 -15.80 7.73 8.23
N ALA A 131 -16.81 6.88 8.41
CA ALA A 131 -17.25 5.93 7.38
C ALA A 131 -18.34 6.54 6.49
N GLY A 132 -18.33 6.19 5.21
CA GLY A 132 -19.32 6.61 4.23
C GLY A 132 -19.05 7.98 3.58
N PRO A 133 -19.78 8.29 2.50
CA PRO A 133 -19.45 9.39 1.59
C PRO A 133 -19.62 10.78 2.21
N THR A 134 -20.39 10.91 3.29
CA THR A 134 -20.57 12.18 4.01
C THR A 134 -19.43 12.50 4.95
N ASN A 135 -18.49 11.57 5.15
CA ASN A 135 -17.39 11.68 6.11
C ASN A 135 -16.01 11.64 5.41
N GLU A 136 -15.99 12.02 4.12
CA GLU A 136 -14.76 12.20 3.35
C GLU A 136 -13.99 13.45 3.83
N SER A 137 -12.67 13.35 3.88
CA SER A 137 -11.80 14.54 3.94
C SER A 137 -11.61 15.12 2.53
N PRO A 138 -11.15 16.38 2.38
CA PRO A 138 -10.86 16.93 1.07
C PRO A 138 -9.88 16.06 0.28
N ALA A 139 -10.20 15.78 -0.99
CA ALA A 139 -9.37 15.04 -1.93
C ALA A 139 -8.18 15.88 -2.43
N ASN A 140 -7.33 16.32 -1.51
CA ASN A 140 -6.06 17.01 -1.75
C ASN A 140 -5.05 16.71 -0.61
N PHE A 141 -3.81 17.16 -0.78
CA PHE A 141 -2.70 16.91 0.15
C PHE A 141 -2.44 18.06 1.15
N ASN A 142 -3.32 19.06 1.24
CA ASN A 142 -3.07 20.29 2.03
C ASN A 142 -3.02 20.04 3.54
N ASP A 143 -3.62 18.94 3.98
CA ASP A 143 -3.63 18.50 5.37
C ASP A 143 -2.39 17.65 5.75
N PHE A 144 -1.55 17.28 4.78
CA PHE A 144 -0.36 16.52 5.07
C PHE A 144 0.63 17.32 5.91
N ARG A 145 1.28 16.65 6.86
CA ARG A 145 2.39 17.16 7.66
C ARG A 145 3.47 16.09 7.68
N SER A 146 4.73 16.48 7.55
CA SER A 146 5.86 15.55 7.52
C SER A 146 5.97 14.75 8.82
N PHE A 147 6.20 13.45 8.73
CA PHE A 147 6.45 12.55 9.86
C PHE A 147 7.27 11.34 9.40
N GLY A 148 7.95 10.66 10.33
CA GLY A 148 8.63 9.39 10.05
C GLY A 148 9.64 9.41 8.90
N GLY A 149 10.22 10.57 8.58
CA GLY A 149 11.14 10.75 7.44
C GLY A 149 10.47 11.12 6.11
N TRP A 150 9.14 11.01 5.99
CA TRP A 150 8.42 11.45 4.80
C TRP A 150 8.18 12.96 4.80
N THR A 151 8.60 13.61 3.72
CA THR A 151 8.35 15.03 3.46
C THR A 151 7.21 15.27 2.48
N ALA A 152 6.78 14.23 1.77
CA ALA A 152 5.62 14.25 0.89
C ALA A 152 5.00 12.83 0.79
N PRO A 153 3.67 12.71 0.67
CA PRO A 153 3.00 11.45 0.41
C PRO A 153 2.97 11.12 -1.08
N SER A 154 2.84 9.84 -1.41
CA SER A 154 2.56 9.35 -2.76
C SER A 154 1.06 9.19 -3.01
N VAL A 155 0.33 8.77 -1.96
CA VAL A 155 -1.12 8.48 -1.99
C VAL A 155 -1.78 9.03 -0.73
N LYS A 156 -3.04 9.47 -0.86
CA LYS A 156 -3.92 9.78 0.28
C LYS A 156 -5.20 8.97 0.16
N GLN A 157 -5.59 8.27 1.24
CA GLN A 157 -6.96 7.81 1.42
C GLN A 157 -7.79 8.91 2.09
N PHE A 158 -8.82 9.39 1.38
CA PHE A 158 -9.67 10.49 1.85
C PHE A 158 -11.12 10.07 2.14
N GLY A 159 -11.54 8.89 1.65
CA GLY A 159 -12.84 8.28 1.94
C GLY A 159 -12.72 6.79 2.23
N GLN A 160 -13.65 6.23 3.01
CA GLN A 160 -13.65 4.82 3.39
C GLN A 160 -15.07 4.26 3.60
N VAL A 161 -15.22 2.95 3.39
CA VAL A 161 -16.50 2.23 3.59
C VAL A 161 -17.62 2.83 2.74
N GLU A 162 -17.34 3.05 1.46
CA GLU A 162 -18.29 3.61 0.51
C GLU A 162 -18.81 2.54 -0.44
N SER A 163 -20.09 2.62 -0.82
CA SER A 163 -20.68 1.69 -1.79
C SER A 163 -20.64 2.31 -3.18
N VAL A 164 -19.87 1.70 -4.09
CA VAL A 164 -19.86 2.06 -5.50
C VAL A 164 -20.16 0.82 -6.33
N CYS A 165 -21.19 0.90 -7.18
CA CYS A 165 -21.63 -0.21 -8.04
C CYS A 165 -21.85 -1.53 -7.26
N GLY A 166 -22.32 -1.46 -6.02
CA GLY A 166 -22.58 -2.64 -5.17
C GLY A 166 -21.35 -3.22 -4.47
N VAL A 167 -20.20 -2.55 -4.53
CA VAL A 167 -18.95 -2.97 -3.87
C VAL A 167 -18.56 -1.93 -2.83
N THR A 168 -18.16 -2.39 -1.64
CA THR A 168 -17.55 -1.53 -0.62
C THR A 168 -16.11 -1.20 -1.00
N VAL A 169 -15.80 0.09 -1.06
CA VAL A 169 -14.52 0.62 -1.52
C VAL A 169 -14.03 1.74 -0.59
N ASN A 170 -12.72 1.99 -0.66
CA ASN A 170 -12.10 3.20 -0.14
C ASN A 170 -11.73 4.11 -1.31
N ARG A 171 -11.58 5.40 -1.04
CA ARG A 171 -11.29 6.42 -2.06
C ARG A 171 -9.95 7.07 -1.81
N ASP A 172 -9.15 7.08 -2.87
CA ASP A 172 -7.76 7.50 -2.84
C ASP A 172 -7.45 8.51 -3.94
N ILE A 173 -6.46 9.37 -3.66
CA ILE A 173 -5.80 10.23 -4.64
C ILE A 173 -4.30 9.95 -4.69
N TYR A 174 -3.73 10.05 -5.88
CA TYR A 174 -2.29 9.93 -6.12
C TYR A 174 -1.70 11.31 -6.43
N THR A 175 -0.43 11.50 -6.14
CA THR A 175 0.30 12.68 -6.64
C THR A 175 0.32 12.71 -8.17
N VAL A 176 0.42 13.91 -8.75
CA VAL A 176 0.27 14.17 -10.20
C VAL A 176 1.23 13.32 -11.05
N SER A 177 2.44 13.01 -10.55
CA SER A 177 3.40 12.11 -11.23
C SER A 177 2.94 10.64 -11.26
N GLY A 178 2.19 10.19 -10.26
CA GLY A 178 1.49 8.89 -10.26
C GLY A 178 0.30 8.88 -11.22
N ALA A 179 -0.44 9.98 -11.31
CA ALA A 179 -1.59 10.12 -12.21
C ALA A 179 -1.20 10.13 -13.70
N ALA A 180 -0.05 10.73 -14.06
CA ALA A 180 0.46 10.69 -15.43
C ALA A 180 0.85 9.26 -15.88
N LYS A 181 1.34 8.42 -14.96
CA LYS A 181 1.60 6.99 -15.24
C LYS A 181 0.30 6.21 -15.44
N LEU A 182 -0.78 6.54 -14.72
CA LEU A 182 -2.11 5.92 -14.93
C LEU A 182 -2.61 6.11 -16.37
N ALA A 183 -2.47 7.33 -16.92
CA ALA A 183 -2.87 7.61 -18.30
C ALA A 183 -2.04 6.81 -19.34
N GLY A 184 -0.80 6.47 -19.01
CA GLY A 184 0.07 5.63 -19.85
C GLY A 184 -0.25 4.14 -19.80
N MET A 185 -0.77 3.63 -18.66
CA MET A 185 -1.10 2.21 -18.46
C MET A 185 -2.38 1.75 -19.17
N ALA A 186 -3.22 2.70 -19.63
CA ALA A 186 -4.33 2.40 -20.54
C ALA A 186 -3.85 1.89 -21.93
N LYS A 187 -2.53 1.97 -22.23
CA LYS A 187 -1.92 1.32 -23.38
C LYS A 187 -1.52 -0.11 -23.00
N TYR A 188 -2.48 -1.01 -23.20
CA TYR A 188 -2.41 -2.44 -22.96
C TYR A 188 -1.21 -3.09 -23.68
N GLU A 189 -0.24 -3.62 -22.94
CA GLU A 189 0.70 -4.60 -23.48
C GLU A 189 0.06 -5.98 -23.42
N LYS A 190 -0.04 -6.59 -24.60
CA LYS A 190 -0.62 -7.90 -24.88
C LYS A 190 0.30 -9.02 -24.36
N THR A 191 0.57 -9.03 -23.06
CA THR A 191 1.31 -10.10 -22.39
C THR A 191 0.37 -10.83 -21.44
N GLU A 192 0.38 -12.16 -21.47
CA GLU A 192 -0.51 -13.03 -20.66
C GLU A 192 -0.25 -12.94 -19.14
N GLN A 193 0.66 -12.06 -18.71
CA GLN A 193 1.08 -11.92 -17.33
C GLN A 193 0.52 -10.64 -16.70
N ILE A 194 -0.24 -10.80 -15.62
CA ILE A 194 -0.82 -9.71 -14.85
C ILE A 194 0.30 -8.96 -14.12
N VAL A 195 0.45 -7.65 -14.33
CA VAL A 195 1.43 -6.79 -13.64
C VAL A 195 0.74 -5.86 -12.66
N VAL A 196 1.22 -5.81 -11.42
CA VAL A 196 0.70 -4.94 -10.33
C VAL A 196 1.82 -4.14 -9.66
N GLY A 197 1.48 -3.06 -8.96
CA GLY A 197 2.45 -2.26 -8.20
C GLY A 197 3.27 -1.28 -9.06
N SER A 198 2.66 -0.79 -10.14
CA SER A 198 3.33 0.18 -11.03
C SER A 198 3.03 1.64 -10.66
N LEU A 199 2.05 1.87 -9.79
CA LEU A 199 1.64 3.21 -9.36
C LEU A 199 2.59 3.69 -8.26
N GLY A 200 2.94 4.98 -8.29
CA GLY A 200 3.80 5.60 -7.28
C GLY A 200 5.30 5.37 -7.43
N LEU A 201 5.78 4.45 -8.29
CA LEU A 201 7.21 4.14 -8.52
C LEU A 201 8.11 5.32 -8.94
N GLY A 202 7.59 6.54 -9.09
CA GLY A 202 8.33 7.71 -9.56
C GLY A 202 9.24 8.40 -8.53
N SER A 203 9.22 7.99 -7.25
CA SER A 203 9.85 8.76 -6.17
C SER A 203 10.73 7.96 -5.21
N VAL A 204 11.06 6.70 -5.50
CA VAL A 204 11.92 5.89 -4.61
C VAL A 204 13.38 6.05 -5.02
N ALA A 205 14.21 6.59 -4.11
CA ALA A 205 15.64 6.68 -4.30
C ALA A 205 16.29 5.27 -4.35
N PRO A 206 17.45 5.10 -5.02
CA PRO A 206 18.17 3.84 -5.01
C PRO A 206 18.55 3.44 -3.58
N GLY A 207 18.12 2.25 -3.14
CA GLY A 207 18.44 1.75 -1.80
C GLY A 207 17.37 0.83 -1.24
N LYS A 208 17.66 0.21 -0.09
CA LYS A 208 16.71 -0.63 0.63
C LYS A 208 15.84 0.24 1.53
N ALA A 209 14.55 -0.11 1.63
CA ALA A 209 13.66 0.47 2.63
C ALA A 209 14.07 -0.03 4.03
N GLU A 210 14.24 0.88 4.97
CA GLU A 210 14.69 0.56 6.32
C GLU A 210 14.12 1.57 7.33
N ILE A 211 13.61 1.06 8.45
CA ILE A 211 13.16 1.87 9.58
C ILE A 211 14.31 1.96 10.60
N LYS A 212 14.63 3.19 10.99
CA LYS A 212 15.68 3.54 11.95
C LYS A 212 15.06 4.28 13.13
N GLN A 213 15.41 3.83 14.32
CA GLN A 213 15.02 4.44 15.60
C GLN A 213 16.12 5.39 16.07
#